data_AF-A0A378TUV7-F1
#
_entry.id   AF-A0A378TUV7-F1
#
_cell.length_a   1.000
_cell.length_b   1.000
_cell.length_c   1.000
_cell.angle_alpha   90.00
_cell.angle_beta   90.00
_cell.angle_gamma   90.00
#
_symmetry.space_group_name_H-M   'P 1'
#
loop_
_entity.id
_entity.type
_entity.pdbx_description
1 polymer ?
#
loop_
_entity_poly.entity_id
_entity_poly.type
_entity_poly.pdbx_seq_one_letter_code
_entity_poly.pdbx_strand_id
1 'polypeptide(L)'
;MNNINFIKYLQKLTNDRFALNDLAHDEYRTFHALLLVTFAGLDSQQIIHASNPTTDWYLLGTDGCHLCHTSHALLTQAQAMYPRMPAIHVLDLADSEELIDHLGTLIPILITPTRLLCYPFGIMDIVHLLPNNHHR
;
A
#
# COMPACT_ATOMS: atom_id res chain seq x y z
N MET A 1 8.99 -2.89 -19.90
CA MET A 1 9.07 -2.22 -18.58
C MET A 1 9.91 -3.10 -17.67
N ASN A 2 10.96 -2.58 -17.04
CA ASN A 2 11.98 -3.39 -16.36
C ASN A 2 11.51 -3.95 -15.03
N ASN A 3 11.00 -5.18 -15.06
CA ASN A 3 10.73 -6.05 -13.90
C ASN A 3 11.90 -6.03 -12.87
N ILE A 4 13.14 -5.90 -13.35
CA ILE A 4 14.36 -5.83 -12.52
C ILE A 4 14.29 -4.74 -11.41
N ASN A 5 13.81 -3.53 -11.71
CA ASN A 5 13.74 -2.47 -10.70
C ASN A 5 12.64 -2.72 -9.68
N PHE A 6 11.52 -3.31 -10.11
CA PHE A 6 10.43 -3.68 -9.22
C PHE A 6 10.89 -4.71 -8.18
N ILE A 7 11.52 -5.81 -8.63
CA ILE A 7 12.09 -6.82 -7.73
C ILE A 7 13.15 -6.22 -6.81
N LYS A 8 14.02 -5.34 -7.31
CA LYS A 8 15.01 -4.65 -6.48
C LYS A 8 14.36 -3.83 -5.36
N TYR A 9 13.23 -3.17 -5.62
CA TYR A 9 12.50 -2.42 -4.61
C TYR A 9 11.80 -3.32 -3.58
N LEU A 10 11.24 -4.45 -4.02
CA LEU A 10 10.72 -5.48 -3.10
C LEU A 10 11.82 -6.04 -2.19
N GLN A 11 12.98 -6.38 -2.75
CA GLN A 11 14.13 -6.85 -1.97
C GLN A 11 14.64 -5.80 -0.97
N LYS A 12 14.62 -4.52 -1.35
CA LYS A 12 14.96 -3.43 -0.41
C LYS A 12 13.96 -3.37 0.74
N LEU A 13 12.66 -3.46 0.46
CA LEU A 13 11.61 -3.48 1.49
C LEU A 13 11.78 -4.64 2.48
N THR A 14 12.18 -5.82 2.02
CA THR A 14 12.45 -6.97 2.90
C THR A 14 13.53 -6.67 3.94
N ASN A 15 14.50 -5.81 3.62
CA ASN A 15 15.61 -5.45 4.51
C ASN A 15 15.34 -4.18 5.33
N ASP A 16 14.61 -3.23 4.75
CA ASP A 16 14.29 -1.95 5.37
C ASP A 16 12.87 -1.51 4.98
N ARG A 17 11.99 -1.51 5.98
CA ARG A 17 10.57 -1.14 5.83
C ARG A 17 10.35 0.32 5.38
N PHE A 18 11.38 1.16 5.45
CA PHE A 18 11.35 2.55 5.00
C PHE A 18 12.03 2.77 3.65
N ALA A 19 12.54 1.72 3.00
CA ALA A 19 13.43 1.84 1.84
C ALA A 19 12.83 2.58 0.63
N LEU A 20 11.50 2.73 0.56
CA LEU A 20 10.82 3.43 -0.52
C LEU A 20 10.48 4.90 -0.19
N ASN A 21 10.71 5.36 1.04
CA ASN A 21 10.38 6.73 1.46
C ASN A 21 11.20 7.80 0.75
N ASP A 22 12.40 7.44 0.31
CA ASP A 22 13.35 8.36 -0.35
C ASP A 22 13.32 8.26 -1.88
N LEU A 23 12.42 7.47 -2.46
CA LEU A 23 12.29 7.37 -3.90
C LEU A 23 11.83 8.69 -4.51
N ALA A 24 12.36 9.02 -5.68
CA ALA A 24 11.83 10.11 -6.47
C ALA A 24 10.37 9.82 -6.86
N HIS A 25 9.55 10.86 -7.01
CA HIS A 25 8.13 10.73 -7.29
C HIS A 25 7.83 9.84 -8.52
N ASP A 26 8.61 9.97 -9.59
CA ASP A 26 8.44 9.16 -10.80
C ASP A 26 8.83 7.68 -10.61
N GLU A 27 9.83 7.42 -9.76
CA GLU A 27 10.26 6.06 -9.43
C GLU A 27 9.21 5.36 -8.56
N TYR A 28 8.71 6.05 -7.54
CA TYR A 28 7.63 5.53 -6.70
C TYR A 28 6.37 5.27 -7.52
N ARG A 29 5.97 6.21 -8.39
CA ARG A 29 4.79 6.04 -9.26
C ARG A 29 4.94 4.82 -10.18
N THR A 30 6.15 4.58 -10.70
CA THR A 30 6.42 3.39 -11.51
C THR A 30 6.33 2.10 -10.68
N PHE A 31 6.91 2.07 -9.48
CA PHE A 31 6.80 0.95 -8.55
C PHE A 31 5.35 0.66 -8.18
N HIS A 32 4.60 1.69 -7.78
CA HIS A 32 3.19 1.63 -7.41
C HIS A 32 2.34 1.05 -8.54
N ALA A 33 2.51 1.54 -9.77
CA ALA A 33 1.77 1.02 -10.92
C ALA A 33 2.08 -0.46 -11.18
N LEU A 34 3.35 -0.88 -11.08
CA LEU A 34 3.74 -2.28 -11.24
C LEU A 34 3.16 -3.16 -10.13
N LEU A 35 3.17 -2.68 -8.88
CA LEU A 35 2.60 -3.38 -7.73
C LEU A 35 1.09 -3.59 -7.89
N LEU A 36 0.33 -2.61 -8.38
CA LEU A 36 -1.11 -2.80 -8.58
C LEU A 36 -1.41 -3.75 -9.76
N VAL A 37 -0.59 -3.73 -10.81
CA VAL A 37 -0.75 -4.64 -11.95
C VAL A 37 -0.56 -6.10 -11.56
N THR A 38 0.28 -6.43 -10.58
CA THR A 38 0.41 -7.82 -10.11
C THR A 38 -0.88 -8.34 -9.47
N PHE A 39 -1.72 -7.48 -8.89
CA PHE A 39 -3.04 -7.84 -8.35
C PHE A 39 -4.17 -7.80 -9.39
N ALA A 40 -3.99 -7.06 -10.49
CA ALA A 40 -4.98 -7.01 -11.58
C ALA A 40 -5.18 -8.37 -12.29
N GLY A 41 -4.27 -9.32 -12.10
CA GLY A 41 -4.33 -10.69 -12.65
C GLY A 41 -4.99 -11.74 -11.72
N LEU A 42 -5.34 -11.37 -10.49
CA LEU A 42 -5.64 -12.26 -9.36
C LEU A 42 -7.05 -12.05 -8.82
N ASP A 43 -7.54 -12.75 -7.81
CA ASP A 43 -8.94 -12.59 -7.33
C ASP A 43 -9.31 -11.13 -6.97
N SER A 44 -8.31 -10.31 -6.68
CA SER A 44 -8.40 -8.84 -6.54
C SER A 44 -8.66 -8.03 -7.84
N GLN A 45 -8.83 -8.63 -9.04
CA GLN A 45 -8.96 -7.87 -10.32
C GLN A 45 -10.10 -6.86 -10.29
N GLN A 46 -11.25 -7.25 -9.73
CA GLN A 46 -12.45 -6.41 -9.72
C GLN A 46 -12.22 -5.12 -8.91
N ILE A 47 -11.47 -5.23 -7.82
CA ILE A 47 -11.10 -4.10 -6.96
C ILE A 47 -10.21 -3.15 -7.74
N ILE A 48 -9.15 -3.67 -8.36
CA ILE A 48 -8.21 -2.85 -9.14
C ILE A 48 -8.92 -2.15 -10.30
N HIS A 49 -9.80 -2.84 -11.03
CA HIS A 49 -10.55 -2.26 -12.15
C HIS A 49 -11.58 -1.19 -11.73
N ALA A 50 -12.17 -1.31 -10.53
CA ALA A 50 -13.15 -0.35 -10.03
C ALA A 50 -12.52 0.84 -9.28
N SER A 51 -11.27 0.70 -8.84
CA SER A 51 -10.53 1.72 -8.08
C SER A 51 -9.90 2.79 -8.98
N ASN A 52 -9.61 3.96 -8.40
CA ASN A 52 -8.78 4.99 -9.05
C ASN A 52 -7.37 4.99 -8.45
N PRO A 53 -6.36 4.37 -9.10
CA PRO A 53 -5.01 4.22 -8.54
C PRO A 53 -4.24 5.54 -8.37
N THR A 54 -4.77 6.66 -8.89
CA THR A 54 -4.16 7.98 -8.71
C THR A 54 -4.65 8.71 -7.46
N THR A 55 -5.73 8.22 -6.84
CA THR A 55 -6.36 8.85 -5.67
C THR A 55 -6.57 7.88 -4.52
N ASP A 56 -6.98 6.66 -4.83
CA ASP A 56 -7.40 5.66 -3.85
C ASP A 56 -6.20 5.00 -3.17
N TRP A 57 -6.45 4.47 -1.98
CA TRP A 57 -5.45 3.80 -1.16
C TRP A 57 -5.80 2.32 -1.04
N TYR A 58 -4.78 1.50 -0.77
CA TYR A 58 -4.92 0.05 -0.67
C TYR A 58 -4.28 -0.43 0.63
N LEU A 59 -4.99 -1.24 1.41
CA LEU A 59 -4.45 -1.98 2.54
C LEU A 59 -4.14 -3.41 2.07
N LEU A 60 -2.85 -3.70 1.90
CA LEU A 60 -2.38 -5.03 1.56
C LEU A 60 -2.19 -5.85 2.84
N GLY A 61 -2.79 -7.03 2.87
CA GLY A 61 -2.77 -7.95 4.01
C GLY A 61 -3.07 -9.37 3.59
N THR A 62 -3.42 -10.22 4.55
CA THR A 62 -3.99 -11.56 4.28
C THR A 62 -5.19 -11.80 5.16
N ASP A 63 -6.09 -12.65 4.70
CA ASP A 63 -7.17 -13.17 5.53
C ASP A 63 -6.62 -13.85 6.80
N GLY A 64 -7.32 -13.67 7.92
CA GLY A 64 -6.93 -14.21 9.23
C GLY A 64 -5.81 -13.46 9.97
N CYS A 65 -5.21 -12.42 9.38
CA CYS A 65 -4.17 -11.65 10.07
C CYS A 65 -4.75 -10.63 11.06
N HIS A 66 -4.51 -10.81 12.37
CA HIS A 66 -4.98 -9.89 13.41
C HIS A 66 -4.49 -8.44 13.20
N LEU A 67 -3.23 -8.25 12.80
CA LEU A 67 -2.67 -6.92 12.57
C LEU A 67 -3.36 -6.20 11.40
N CYS A 68 -3.78 -6.94 10.36
CA CYS A 68 -4.52 -6.39 9.24
C CYS A 68 -5.90 -5.89 9.68
N HIS A 69 -6.61 -6.65 10.54
CA HIS A 69 -7.88 -6.20 11.12
C HIS A 69 -7.71 -4.92 11.95
N THR A 70 -6.67 -4.85 12.79
CA THR A 70 -6.38 -3.65 13.58
C THR A 70 -6.08 -2.44 12.69
N SER A 71 -5.32 -2.63 11.61
CA SER A 71 -4.97 -1.54 10.69
C SER A 71 -6.15 -1.10 9.84
N HIS A 72 -7.03 -2.02 9.44
CA HIS A 72 -8.30 -1.68 8.79
C HIS A 72 -9.19 -0.84 9.72
N ALA A 73 -9.34 -1.23 10.99
CA ALA A 73 -10.11 -0.46 11.97
C ALA A 73 -9.53 0.95 12.19
N LEU A 74 -8.19 1.08 12.24
CA LEU A 74 -7.50 2.36 12.31
C LEU A 74 -7.82 3.25 11.10
N LEU A 75 -7.84 2.68 9.89
CA LEU A 75 -8.18 3.40 8.66
C LEU A 75 -9.66 3.80 8.62
N THR A 76 -10.59 2.94 9.05
CA THR A 76 -12.01 3.29 9.21
C THR A 76 -12.19 4.44 10.19
N GLN A 77 -11.46 4.42 11.31
CA GLN A 77 -11.48 5.54 12.27
C GLN A 77 -10.95 6.83 11.64
N ALA A 78 -9.85 6.75 10.87
CA ALA A 78 -9.32 7.91 10.14
C ALA A 78 -10.34 8.47 9.14
N GLN A 79 -11.02 7.64 8.36
CA GLN A 79 -12.06 8.08 7.42
C GLN A 79 -13.23 8.78 8.13
N ALA A 80 -13.64 8.28 9.31
CA ALA A 80 -14.68 8.93 10.12
C ALA A 80 -14.26 10.32 10.62
N MET A 81 -12.97 10.51 10.93
CA MET A 81 -12.41 11.79 11.37
C MET A 81 -12.13 12.76 10.20
N TYR A 82 -11.81 12.22 9.02
CA TYR A 82 -11.40 12.98 7.83
C TYR A 82 -12.25 12.59 6.62
N PRO A 83 -13.45 13.19 6.42
CA PRO A 83 -14.38 12.81 5.36
C PRO A 83 -13.87 12.98 3.92
N ARG A 84 -12.73 13.68 3.73
CA ARG A 84 -12.07 13.86 2.43
C ARG A 84 -10.92 12.86 2.21
N MET A 85 -10.74 11.92 3.12
CA MET A 85 -9.77 10.85 2.96
C MET A 85 -10.16 10.00 1.73
N PRO A 86 -9.18 9.54 0.94
CA PRO A 86 -9.47 8.69 -0.21
C PRO A 86 -10.21 7.39 0.14
N ALA A 87 -10.81 6.79 -0.87
CA ALA A 87 -11.36 5.44 -0.77
C ALA A 87 -10.22 4.47 -0.43
N ILE A 88 -10.55 3.46 0.39
CA ILE A 88 -9.60 2.45 0.85
C ILE A 88 -10.12 1.10 0.40
N HIS A 89 -9.26 0.36 -0.29
CA HIS A 89 -9.54 -0.99 -0.77
C HIS A 89 -8.64 -1.98 -0.05
N VAL A 90 -9.11 -3.21 0.18
CA VAL A 90 -8.29 -4.27 0.75
C VAL A 90 -7.80 -5.14 -0.41
N LEU A 91 -6.50 -5.44 -0.42
CA LEU A 91 -5.89 -6.40 -1.34
C LEU A 91 -5.38 -7.58 -0.54
N ASP A 92 -5.68 -8.79 -1.01
CA ASP A 92 -5.15 -10.01 -0.40
C ASP A 92 -3.82 -10.39 -1.05
N LEU A 93 -2.78 -10.51 -0.21
CA LEU A 93 -1.45 -10.94 -0.58
C LEU A 93 -1.40 -12.45 -0.85
N ALA A 94 -2.32 -13.24 -0.26
CA ALA A 94 -2.40 -14.69 -0.44
C ALA A 94 -2.53 -15.09 -1.92
N ASP A 95 -3.07 -14.19 -2.75
CA ASP A 95 -3.25 -14.43 -4.18
C ASP A 95 -1.92 -14.39 -4.96
N SER A 96 -0.80 -13.93 -4.37
CA SER A 96 0.47 -13.70 -5.08
C SER A 96 1.67 -14.33 -4.36
N GLU A 97 2.04 -15.56 -4.76
CA GLU A 97 3.23 -16.26 -4.22
C GLU A 97 4.52 -15.43 -4.32
N GLU A 98 4.72 -14.73 -5.45
CA GLU A 98 5.92 -13.88 -5.68
C GLU A 98 6.03 -12.73 -4.68
N LEU A 99 4.89 -12.14 -4.28
CA LEU A 99 4.88 -11.03 -3.34
C LEU A 99 4.92 -11.49 -1.89
N ILE A 100 4.40 -12.69 -1.57
CA ILE A 100 4.41 -13.25 -0.21
C ILE A 100 5.84 -13.31 0.34
N ASP A 101 6.80 -13.79 -0.45
CA ASP A 101 8.20 -13.93 -0.03
C ASP A 101 8.86 -12.59 0.34
N HIS A 102 8.40 -11.50 -0.27
CA HIS A 102 8.98 -10.17 -0.07
C HIS A 102 8.23 -9.32 0.94
N LEU A 103 6.90 -9.41 0.96
CA LEU A 103 6.00 -8.50 1.68
C LEU A 103 5.28 -9.18 2.84
N GLY A 104 5.25 -10.51 2.90
CA GLY A 104 4.46 -11.26 3.89
C GLY A 104 4.85 -10.98 5.35
N THR A 105 6.09 -10.59 5.62
CA THR A 105 6.56 -10.21 6.97
C THR A 105 6.33 -8.73 7.29
N LEU A 106 5.92 -7.93 6.30
CA LEU A 106 5.71 -6.48 6.41
C LEU A 106 4.22 -6.10 6.47
N ILE A 107 3.32 -7.05 6.20
CA ILE A 107 1.88 -6.81 6.29
C ILE A 107 1.46 -6.48 7.74
N PRO A 108 0.43 -5.63 7.92
CA PRO A 108 -0.28 -4.88 6.88
C PRO A 108 0.56 -3.74 6.27
N ILE A 109 0.35 -3.49 4.99
CA ILE A 109 1.00 -2.41 4.25
C ILE A 109 -0.07 -1.45 3.71
N LEU A 110 0.03 -0.16 4.04
CA LEU A 110 -0.78 0.87 3.43
C LEU A 110 -0.08 1.43 2.19
N ILE A 111 -0.75 1.32 1.05
CA ILE A 111 -0.27 1.78 -0.25
C ILE A 111 -1.09 3.01 -0.65
N THR A 112 -0.41 4.11 -0.95
CA THR A 112 -1.04 5.34 -1.46
C THR A 112 -0.39 5.72 -2.80
N PRO A 113 -0.96 6.66 -3.57
CA PRO A 113 -0.37 7.08 -4.84
C PRO A 113 1.04 7.69 -4.72
N THR A 114 1.45 8.12 -3.51
CA THR A 114 2.71 8.83 -3.29
C THR A 114 3.67 8.15 -2.32
N ARG A 115 3.17 7.27 -1.45
CA ARG A 115 3.98 6.57 -0.42
C ARG A 115 3.41 5.22 -0.03
N LEU A 116 4.30 4.37 0.48
CA LEU A 116 3.97 3.06 1.06
C LEU A 116 4.39 3.07 2.54
N LEU A 117 3.49 2.62 3.43
CA LEU A 117 3.77 2.41 4.85
C LEU A 117 3.65 0.93 5.20
N CYS A 118 4.76 0.28 5.51
CA CYS A 118 4.75 -1.03 6.16
C CYS A 118 4.35 -0.91 7.63
N TYR A 119 3.80 -1.97 8.21
CA TYR A 119 3.60 -2.03 9.67
C TYR A 119 4.94 -1.92 10.42
N PRO A 120 4.99 -1.31 11.62
CA PRO A 120 3.93 -0.53 12.28
C PRO A 120 3.73 0.88 11.67
N PHE A 121 2.48 1.34 11.66
CA PHE A 121 2.07 2.73 11.44
C PHE A 121 0.87 3.07 12.33
N GLY A 122 0.71 4.34 12.68
CA GLY A 122 -0.36 4.86 13.53
C GLY A 122 -1.20 5.94 12.85
N ILE A 123 -2.16 6.49 13.61
CA ILE A 123 -3.08 7.52 13.10
C ILE A 123 -2.33 8.75 12.58
N MET A 124 -1.23 9.14 13.23
CA MET A 124 -0.45 10.29 12.82
C MET A 124 0.22 10.05 11.47
N ASP A 125 0.75 8.85 11.21
CA ASP A 125 1.36 8.53 9.91
C ASP A 125 0.32 8.64 8.78
N ILE A 126 -0.89 8.15 9.01
CA ILE A 126 -2.04 8.26 8.09
C ILE A 126 -2.41 9.73 7.83
N VAL A 127 -2.48 10.54 8.89
CA VAL A 127 -2.83 11.96 8.78
C VAL A 127 -1.80 12.73 7.96
N HIS A 128 -0.51 12.44 8.11
CA HIS A 128 0.55 13.08 7.30
C HIS A 128 0.46 12.77 5.80
N LEU A 129 -0.20 11.67 5.42
CA LEU A 129 -0.40 11.29 4.02
C LEU A 129 -1.60 12.00 3.37
N LEU A 130 -2.47 12.66 4.15
CA LEU A 130 -3.66 13.30 3.58
C LEU A 130 -3.25 14.49 2.69
N PRO A 131 -3.89 14.67 1.51
CA PRO A 131 -3.51 15.70 0.52
C PRO A 131 -3.45 17.14 1.03
N ASN A 132 -4.13 17.46 2.14
CA ASN A 132 -4.21 18.80 2.71
C ASN A 132 -3.31 19.04 3.94
N ASN A 133 -2.54 18.03 4.38
CA ASN A 133 -1.65 18.14 5.54
C ASN A 133 -0.18 18.41 5.17
N HIS A 134 0.13 18.59 3.89
CA HIS A 134 1.39 19.18 3.46
C HIS A 134 1.36 20.70 3.67
N HIS A 135 1.46 21.12 4.94
CA HIS A 135 1.97 22.46 5.22
C HIS A 135 3.39 22.55 4.67
N ARG A 136 3.57 23.53 3.77
CA ARG A 136 4.85 23.99 3.23
C ARG A 136 5.95 24.11 4.28
#